data_AF-A0A1X2CUI4-F1
#
_entry.id   AF-A0A1X2CUI4-F1
#
_cell.length_a   1.000
_cell.length_b   1.000
_cell.length_c   1.000
_cell.angle_alpha   90.00
_cell.angle_beta   90.00
_cell.angle_gamma   90.00
#
_symmetry.space_group_name_H-M   'P 1'
#
loop_
_entity.id
_entity.type
_entity.pdbx_description
1 polymer ?
#
loop_
_entity_poly.entity_id
_entity_poly.type
_entity_poly.pdbx_seq_one_letter_code
_entity_poly.pdbx_strand_id
1 'polypeptide(L)'
;MSLRFETGDVAAFAGKHDAVAAQILAAATPDPAMTAAMSSAFGPAGAILTDAVAAFDAALFAAGTDLSKDFHDFANTTRSVVKNLLRTDAASGNRVGASTTTQI
;
A
#
# COMPACT_ATOMS: atom_id res chain seq x y z
N MET A 1 -15.52 16.70 24.62
CA MET A 1 -14.59 16.92 23.50
C MET A 1 -15.01 15.96 22.39
N SER A 2 -15.71 16.45 21.36
CA SER A 2 -16.19 15.58 20.27
C SER A 2 -15.02 15.31 19.34
N LEU A 3 -14.60 14.05 19.24
CA LEU A 3 -13.66 13.60 18.21
C LEU A 3 -14.37 13.75 16.87
N ARG A 4 -14.13 14.88 16.18
CA ARG A 4 -14.56 15.04 14.79
C ARG A 4 -13.73 14.11 13.93
N PHE A 5 -14.35 13.02 13.47
CA PHE A 5 -13.75 12.07 12.55
C PHE A 5 -13.98 12.55 11.12
N GLU A 6 -12.96 13.19 10.52
CA GLU A 6 -13.01 13.70 9.14
C GLU A 6 -12.74 12.53 8.17
N THR A 7 -13.81 11.87 7.70
CA THR A 7 -13.71 10.68 6.85
C THR A 7 -13.01 10.94 5.51
N GLY A 8 -13.07 12.19 5.01
CA GLY A 8 -12.35 12.62 3.81
C GLY A 8 -10.83 12.55 3.97
N ASP A 9 -10.31 12.98 5.12
CA ASP A 9 -8.87 12.97 5.40
C ASP A 9 -8.33 11.54 5.54
N VAL A 10 -9.13 10.64 6.11
CA VAL A 10 -8.75 9.22 6.25
C VAL A 10 -8.73 8.50 4.89
N ALA A 11 -9.66 8.83 3.99
CA ALA A 11 -9.64 8.32 2.62
C ALA A 11 -8.43 8.84 1.83
N ALA A 12 -8.09 10.13 1.99
CA ALA A 12 -6.90 10.72 1.38
C ALA A 12 -5.61 10.08 1.92
N PHE A 13 -5.56 9.78 3.22
CA PHE A 13 -4.44 9.08 3.85
C PHE A 13 -4.23 7.67 3.29
N ALA A 14 -5.30 6.89 3.12
CA ALA A 14 -5.24 5.59 2.46
C ALA A 14 -4.76 5.70 1.00
N GLY A 15 -5.20 6.71 0.26
CA GLY A 15 -4.72 6.99 -1.10
C GLY A 15 -3.22 7.30 -1.16
N LYS A 16 -2.66 8.00 -0.16
CA LYS A 16 -1.21 8.23 -0.06
C LYS A 16 -0.42 6.95 0.17
N HIS A 17 -0.97 5.98 0.91
CA HIS A 17 -0.31 4.69 1.13
C HIS A 17 -0.27 3.85 -0.14
N ASP A 18 -1.32 3.88 -0.97
CA ASP A 18 -1.27 3.25 -2.31
C ASP A 18 -0.24 3.91 -3.23
N ALA A 19 -0.09 5.25 -3.16
CA ALA A 19 0.94 5.94 -3.92
C ALA A 19 2.35 5.53 -3.48
N VAL A 20 2.58 5.37 -2.17
CA VAL A 20 3.84 4.87 -1.62
C VAL A 20 4.09 3.41 -2.05
N ALA A 21 3.07 2.55 -1.98
CA ALA A 21 3.16 1.16 -2.45
C ALA A 21 3.59 1.09 -3.93
N ALA A 22 3.00 1.93 -4.78
CA ALA A 22 3.37 2.01 -6.20
C ALA A 22 4.80 2.50 -6.41
N GLN A 23 5.25 3.50 -5.64
CA GLN A 23 6.62 4.01 -5.71
C GLN A 23 7.66 2.97 -5.27
N ILE A 24 7.37 2.22 -4.20
CA ILE A 24 8.24 1.15 -3.71
C ILE A 24 8.38 0.05 -4.76
N LEU A 25 7.27 -0.37 -5.37
CA LEU A 25 7.30 -1.41 -6.40
C LEU A 25 8.06 -0.94 -7.65
N ALA A 26 7.85 0.31 -8.08
CA ALA A 26 8.57 0.90 -9.20
C ALA A 26 10.08 0.99 -8.94
N ALA A 27 10.49 1.39 -7.73
CA ALA A 27 11.89 1.50 -7.35
C ALA A 27 12.57 0.13 -7.16
N ALA A 28 11.81 -0.90 -6.77
CA ALA A 28 12.33 -2.25 -6.56
C ALA A 28 12.30 -3.11 -7.83
N THR A 29 11.71 -2.62 -8.93
CA THR A 29 11.66 -3.35 -10.20
C THR A 29 13.08 -3.48 -10.78
N PRO A 30 13.59 -4.71 -11.00
CA PRO A 30 14.90 -4.92 -11.58
C PRO A 30 15.01 -4.31 -12.97
N ASP A 31 16.15 -3.71 -13.30
CA ASP A 31 16.47 -3.24 -14.65
C ASP A 31 17.33 -4.29 -15.38
N PRO A 32 16.77 -5.06 -16.34
CA PRO A 32 17.51 -6.08 -17.08
C PRO A 32 18.66 -5.49 -17.91
N ALA A 33 18.57 -4.20 -18.29
CA ALA A 33 19.62 -3.53 -19.04
C ALA A 33 20.88 -3.32 -18.19
N MET A 34 20.72 -3.08 -16.88
CA MET A 34 21.84 -2.93 -15.95
C MET A 34 22.62 -4.24 -15.80
N THR A 35 21.93 -5.36 -15.62
CA THR A 35 22.57 -6.68 -15.50
C THR A 35 23.28 -7.09 -16.80
N ALA A 36 22.65 -6.81 -17.95
CA ALA A 36 23.27 -7.06 -19.26
C ALA A 36 24.52 -6.18 -19.50
N ALA A 37 24.48 -4.92 -19.08
CA ALA A 37 25.62 -4.01 -19.16
C ALA A 37 26.80 -4.49 -18.30
N MET A 38 26.54 -4.99 -17.09
CA MET A 38 27.58 -5.57 -16.23
C MET A 38 28.20 -6.82 -16.85
N SER A 39 27.39 -7.72 -17.40
CA SER A 39 27.90 -8.92 -18.10
C SER A 39 28.80 -8.55 -19.28
N SER A 40 28.44 -7.50 -20.02
CA SER A 40 29.23 -7.00 -21.16
C SER A 40 30.54 -6.33 -20.73
N ALA A 41 30.49 -5.53 -19.65
CA ALA A 41 31.63 -4.75 -19.17
C ALA A 41 32.74 -5.61 -18.54
N PHE A 42 32.37 -6.66 -17.79
CA PHE A 42 33.34 -7.46 -17.03
C PHE A 42 33.64 -8.83 -17.65
N GLY A 43 32.88 -9.27 -18.65
CA GLY A 43 33.09 -10.55 -19.34
C GLY A 43 33.11 -11.76 -18.38
N PRO A 44 33.83 -12.84 -18.72
CA PRO A 44 33.87 -14.06 -17.91
C PRO A 44 34.45 -13.86 -16.50
N ALA A 45 35.34 -12.89 -16.32
CA ALA A 45 35.97 -12.60 -15.03
C ALA A 45 35.01 -11.94 -14.03
N GLY A 46 33.95 -11.27 -14.53
CA GLY A 46 32.90 -10.67 -13.72
C GLY A 46 31.66 -11.52 -13.52
N ALA A 47 31.63 -12.78 -13.98
CA ALA A 47 30.43 -13.61 -13.91
C ALA A 47 29.88 -13.75 -12.48
N ILE A 48 30.76 -13.97 -11.49
CA ILE A 48 30.38 -14.04 -10.07
C ILE A 48 29.75 -12.73 -9.58
N LEU A 49 30.26 -11.58 -10.04
CA LEU A 49 29.71 -10.28 -9.68
C LEU A 49 28.34 -10.07 -10.34
N THR A 50 28.19 -10.41 -11.62
CA THR A 50 26.91 -10.34 -12.35
C THR A 50 25.86 -11.23 -11.70
N ASP A 51 26.21 -12.46 -11.30
CA ASP A 51 25.32 -13.38 -10.59
C ASP A 51 24.93 -12.84 -9.21
N ALA A 52 25.89 -12.25 -8.48
CA ALA A 52 25.63 -11.64 -7.18
C ALA A 52 24.68 -10.43 -7.30
N VAL A 53 24.82 -9.60 -8.35
CA VAL A 53 23.90 -8.48 -8.62
C VAL A 53 22.52 -9.00 -9.01
N ALA A 54 22.43 -10.01 -9.87
CA ALA A 54 21.14 -10.61 -10.23
C ALA A 54 20.41 -11.18 -9.00
N ALA A 55 21.15 -11.85 -8.09
CA ALA A 55 20.59 -12.35 -6.84
C ALA A 55 20.15 -11.22 -5.89
N PHE A 56 20.93 -10.14 -5.82
CA PHE A 56 20.57 -8.95 -5.05
C PHE A 56 19.31 -8.28 -5.61
N ASP A 57 19.21 -8.07 -6.92
CA ASP A 57 18.04 -7.46 -7.58
C ASP A 57 16.79 -8.31 -7.35
N ALA A 58 16.91 -9.65 -7.42
CA ALA A 58 15.80 -10.55 -7.11
C ALA A 58 15.34 -10.43 -5.65
N ALA A 59 16.28 -10.34 -4.70
CA ALA A 59 15.96 -10.14 -3.28
C ALA A 59 15.34 -8.76 -3.02
N LEU A 60 15.84 -7.72 -3.67
CA LEU A 60 15.31 -6.36 -3.60
C LEU A 60 13.88 -6.30 -4.15
N PHE A 61 13.62 -6.97 -5.28
CA PHE A 61 12.28 -7.05 -5.86
C PHE A 61 11.30 -7.79 -4.94
N ALA A 62 11.72 -8.91 -4.34
CA ALA A 62 10.89 -9.64 -3.39
C ALA A 62 10.55 -8.77 -2.16
N ALA A 63 11.56 -8.15 -1.54
CA ALA A 63 11.35 -7.29 -0.38
C ALA A 63 10.50 -6.05 -0.72
N GLY A 64 10.71 -5.44 -1.88
CA GLY A 64 9.90 -4.31 -2.36
C GLY A 64 8.45 -4.71 -2.65
N THR A 65 8.24 -5.91 -3.18
CA THR A 65 6.89 -6.46 -3.41
C THR A 65 6.16 -6.69 -2.09
N ASP A 66 6.81 -7.31 -1.10
CA ASP A 66 6.24 -7.54 0.22
C ASP A 66 5.90 -6.22 0.92
N LEU A 67 6.81 -5.25 0.89
CA LEU A 67 6.56 -3.94 1.48
C LEU A 67 5.44 -3.19 0.76
N SER A 68 5.40 -3.22 -0.57
CA SER A 68 4.32 -2.62 -1.36
C SER A 68 2.96 -3.22 -0.99
N LYS A 69 2.90 -4.55 -0.81
CA LYS A 69 1.71 -5.25 -0.36
C LYS A 69 1.26 -4.81 1.03
N ASP A 70 2.17 -4.67 2.00
CA ASP A 70 1.83 -4.21 3.35
C ASP A 70 1.20 -2.81 3.34
N PHE A 71 1.73 -1.89 2.54
CA PHE A 71 1.15 -0.56 2.37
C PHE A 71 -0.24 -0.60 1.74
N HIS A 72 -0.45 -1.48 0.75
CA HIS A 72 -1.75 -1.65 0.10
C HIS A 72 -2.79 -2.29 1.03
N ASP A 73 -2.40 -3.32 1.79
CA ASP A 73 -3.25 -3.99 2.76
C ASP A 73 -3.65 -3.05 3.91
N PHE A 74 -2.72 -2.19 4.33
CA PHE A 74 -3.02 -1.13 5.29
C PHE A 74 -4.02 -0.10 4.74
N ALA A 75 -3.85 0.34 3.49
CA ALA A 75 -4.81 1.25 2.84
C ALA A 75 -6.21 0.63 2.73
N ASN A 76 -6.29 -0.65 2.38
CA ASN A 76 -7.55 -1.40 2.28
C ASN A 76 -8.22 -1.59 3.65
N THR A 77 -7.44 -1.92 4.68
CA THR A 77 -7.92 -2.01 6.07
C THR A 77 -8.48 -0.67 6.53
N THR A 78 -7.75 0.42 6.26
CA THR A 78 -8.19 1.79 6.60
C THR A 78 -9.54 2.13 5.95
N ARG A 79 -9.69 1.85 4.65
CA ARG A 79 -10.97 2.03 3.93
C ARG A 79 -12.10 1.20 4.53
N SER A 80 -11.83 -0.06 4.86
CA SER A 80 -12.80 -0.99 5.44
C SER A 80 -13.32 -0.49 6.80
N VAL A 81 -12.41 -0.05 7.66
CA VAL A 81 -12.74 0.51 8.98
C VAL A 81 -13.60 1.77 8.84
N VAL A 82 -13.22 2.71 7.96
CA VAL A 82 -14.02 3.93 7.71
C VAL A 82 -15.42 3.58 7.20
N LYS A 83 -15.54 2.63 6.26
CA LYS A 83 -16.83 2.18 5.72
C LYS A 83 -17.71 1.56 6.81
N ASN A 84 -17.12 0.78 7.72
CA ASN A 84 -17.83 0.16 8.83
C ASN A 84 -18.28 1.18 9.88
N LEU A 85 -17.46 2.19 10.17
CA LEU A 85 -17.81 3.31 11.04
C LEU A 85 -19.00 4.07 10.47
N LEU A 86 -18.92 4.51 9.20
CA LEU A 86 -20.00 5.23 8.52
C LEU A 86 -21.32 4.43 8.48
N ARG A 87 -21.24 3.11 8.26
CA ARG A 87 -22.43 2.24 8.28
C ARG A 87 -23.04 2.17 9.68
N THR A 88 -22.21 2.05 10.72
CA THR A 88 -22.65 2.01 12.12
C THR A 88 -23.30 3.34 12.54
N ASP A 89 -22.71 4.47 12.13
CA ASP A 89 -23.25 5.80 12.39
C ASP A 89 -24.60 5.98 11.71
N ALA A 90 -24.72 5.61 10.42
CA ALA A 90 -25.99 5.67 9.70
C ALA A 90 -27.08 4.79 10.34
N ALA A 91 -26.73 3.56 10.74
CA ALA A 91 -27.66 2.66 11.42
C ALA A 91 -28.11 3.21 12.79
N SER A 92 -27.19 3.83 13.54
CA SER A 92 -27.48 4.42 14.85
C SER A 92 -28.35 5.65 14.72
N GLY A 93 -28.04 6.54 13.76
CA GLY A 93 -28.86 7.71 13.45
C GLY A 93 -30.29 7.32 13.03
N ASN A 94 -30.43 6.26 12.23
CA ASN A 94 -31.75 5.76 11.81
C ASN A 94 -32.56 5.19 13.00
N ARG A 95 -31.91 4.55 13.98
CA ARG A 95 -32.57 4.08 15.22
C ARG A 95 -33.04 5.25 16.09
N VAL A 96 -32.24 6.30 16.22
CA VAL A 96 -32.63 7.51 16.97
C VAL A 96 -33.81 8.21 16.29
N GLY A 97 -33.77 8.35 14.95
CA GLY A 97 -34.89 8.89 14.17
C GLY A 97 -36.18 8.10 14.38
N ALA A 98 -36.13 6.76 14.24
CA ALA A 98 -37.27 5.89 14.46
C ALA A 98 -37.81 5.96 15.90
N SER A 99 -36.93 5.96 16.91
CA SER A 99 -37.31 6.11 18.32
C SER A 99 -37.99 7.44 18.62
N THR A 100 -37.65 8.50 17.90
CA THR A 100 -38.24 9.83 18.06
C THR A 100 -39.59 9.92 17.36
N THR A 101 -39.76 9.23 16.22
CA THR A 101 -41.03 9.14 15.49
C THR A 101 -42.07 8.26 16.19
N THR A 102 -41.66 7.27 16.99
CA THR A 102 -42.60 6.41 17.75
C THR A 102 -43.11 7.06 19.06
N GLN A 103 -42.57 8.21 19.49
CA GLN A 103 -43.00 8.91 20.71
C GLN A 103 -44.01 10.06 20.48
N ILE A 104 -44.68 10.11 19.32
CA ILE A 104 -45.75 11.07 19.00
C ILE A 104 -47.02 10.28 18.66
#